data_AF-A0A7S3FTS0-F1
#
_entry.id   AF-A0A7S3FTS0-F1
#
_cell.length_a   1.000
_cell.length_b   1.000
_cell.length_c   1.000
_cell.angle_alpha   90.00
_cell.angle_beta   90.00
_cell.angle_gamma   90.00
#
_symmetry.space_group_name_H-M   'P 1'
#
loop_
_entity.id
_entity.type
_entity.pdbx_description
1 polymer ?
#
loop_
_entity_poly.entity_id
_entity_poly.type
_entity_poly.pdbx_seq_one_letter_code
_entity_poly.pdbx_strand_id
1 'polypeptide(L)'
;MGENQAMWPMLLEKAWAKMKGTYTASEAGRSGDPLSAFVGCPVFAHFNLFDAEADSDTVWQSLYEADQLDYISTASSFGSSDQEVNEYGVRNNHVYQVISTFELLSSSGVPEHKMYMLRNPWSSTAYSGPWSKDDAQWTQDYIDQVPLGVDPRVANEQGIFIIEHDLFLRMFELFEIGHYRDGEGYTDDWYDKEMDYGEVNDFHVAIPAGSSGDLYFQVHSYHYQ
;
A
#
# COMPACT_ATOMS: atom_id res chain seq x y z
N MET A 1 2.64 -12.81 -21.54
CA MET A 1 3.84 -13.02 -20.70
C MET A 1 4.20 -11.67 -20.14
N GLY A 2 4.48 -11.57 -18.83
CA GLY A 2 4.97 -10.33 -18.25
C GLY A 2 6.38 -9.99 -18.76
N GLU A 3 6.92 -8.86 -18.31
CA GLU A 3 8.33 -8.55 -18.51
C GLU A 3 9.20 -9.75 -18.07
N ASN A 4 10.28 -10.01 -18.83
CA ASN A 4 11.21 -11.12 -18.58
C ASN A 4 10.58 -12.53 -18.59
N GLN A 5 9.47 -12.73 -19.30
CA GLN A 5 8.74 -14.02 -19.36
C GLN A 5 8.23 -14.50 -17.99
N ALA A 6 8.16 -13.60 -17.01
CA ALA A 6 7.57 -13.91 -15.71
C ALA A 6 6.07 -14.20 -15.86
N MET A 7 5.63 -15.30 -15.24
CA MET A 7 4.22 -15.71 -15.22
C MET A 7 3.60 -15.63 -13.82
N TRP A 8 4.41 -15.48 -12.78
CA TRP A 8 3.92 -15.48 -11.40
C TRP A 8 2.84 -14.41 -11.13
N PRO A 9 2.88 -13.17 -11.68
CA PRO A 9 1.82 -12.21 -11.40
C PRO A 9 0.48 -12.63 -12.01
N MET A 10 0.51 -13.14 -13.25
CA MET A 10 -0.70 -13.64 -13.94
C MET A 10 -1.28 -14.88 -13.24
N LEU A 11 -0.42 -15.74 -12.70
CA LEU A 11 -0.87 -16.92 -11.93
C LEU A 11 -1.49 -16.51 -10.60
N LEU A 12 -0.91 -15.51 -9.92
CA LEU A 12 -1.45 -14.96 -8.68
C LEU A 12 -2.80 -14.28 -8.91
N GLU A 13 -2.91 -13.45 -9.94
CA GLU A 13 -4.17 -12.82 -10.35
C GLU A 13 -5.25 -13.87 -10.69
N LYS A 14 -4.87 -14.95 -11.40
CA LYS A 14 -5.78 -16.07 -11.67
C LYS A 14 -6.26 -16.76 -10.40
N ALA A 15 -5.38 -16.96 -9.42
CA ALA A 15 -5.76 -17.54 -8.13
C ALA A 15 -6.74 -16.63 -7.38
N TRP A 16 -6.50 -15.33 -7.38
CA TRP A 16 -7.43 -14.33 -6.85
C TRP A 16 -8.80 -14.36 -7.53
N ALA A 17 -8.82 -14.33 -8.86
CA ALA A 17 -10.05 -14.42 -9.64
C ALA A 17 -10.83 -15.72 -9.35
N LYS A 18 -10.12 -16.83 -9.11
CA LYS A 18 -10.73 -18.10 -8.69
C LYS A 18 -11.39 -17.97 -7.31
N MET A 19 -10.71 -17.35 -6.33
CA MET A 19 -11.29 -17.09 -5.00
C MET A 19 -12.52 -16.18 -5.07
N LYS A 20 -12.51 -15.19 -5.97
CA LYS A 20 -13.65 -14.29 -6.22
C LYS A 20 -14.72 -14.90 -7.15
N GLY A 21 -14.48 -16.09 -7.71
CA GLY A 21 -15.36 -16.82 -8.62
C GLY A 21 -15.15 -16.51 -10.11
N THR A 22 -14.85 -15.25 -10.46
CA THR A 22 -14.53 -14.84 -11.85
C THR A 22 -13.55 -13.66 -11.87
N TYR A 23 -12.91 -13.40 -13.02
CA TYR A 23 -12.12 -12.18 -13.21
C TYR A 23 -12.95 -10.90 -13.05
N THR A 24 -14.16 -10.87 -13.58
CA THR A 24 -15.07 -9.72 -13.43
C THR A 24 -15.43 -9.47 -11.96
N ALA A 25 -15.57 -10.52 -11.15
CA ALA A 25 -15.82 -10.38 -9.71
C ALA A 25 -14.57 -9.96 -8.91
N SER A 26 -13.38 -9.97 -9.54
CA SER A 26 -12.15 -9.42 -8.98
C SER A 26 -11.85 -7.99 -9.43
N GLU A 27 -12.67 -7.42 -10.31
CA GLU A 27 -12.55 -6.01 -10.72
C GLU A 27 -13.01 -5.08 -9.60
N ALA A 28 -12.24 -4.01 -9.39
CA ALA A 28 -12.43 -3.04 -8.31
C ALA A 28 -12.40 -3.66 -6.89
N GLY A 29 -12.62 -2.81 -5.88
CA GLY A 29 -12.58 -3.19 -4.47
C GLY A 29 -11.52 -2.43 -3.69
N ARG A 30 -11.28 -2.87 -2.45
CA ARG A 30 -10.25 -2.31 -1.58
C ARG A 30 -8.95 -3.08 -1.76
N SER A 31 -7.83 -2.36 -1.78
CA SER A 31 -6.51 -2.99 -1.92
C SER A 31 -6.10 -3.78 -0.68
N GLY A 32 -6.74 -3.51 0.47
CA GLY A 32 -6.59 -4.30 1.68
C GLY A 32 -7.13 -5.72 1.59
N ASP A 33 -8.14 -5.99 0.75
CA ASP A 33 -8.70 -7.33 0.56
C ASP A 33 -7.64 -8.32 0.01
N PRO A 34 -7.01 -8.07 -1.15
CA PRO A 34 -5.96 -8.95 -1.66
C PRO A 34 -4.70 -8.90 -0.79
N LEU A 35 -4.35 -7.75 -0.19
CA LEU A 35 -3.19 -7.65 0.69
C LEU A 35 -3.31 -8.61 1.88
N SER A 36 -4.46 -8.55 2.57
CA SER A 36 -4.74 -9.43 3.71
C SER A 36 -4.79 -10.90 3.27
N ALA A 37 -5.40 -11.21 2.12
CA ALA A 37 -5.51 -12.58 1.64
C ALA A 37 -4.16 -13.21 1.23
N PHE A 38 -3.22 -12.42 0.71
CA PHE A 38 -1.92 -12.94 0.27
C PHE A 38 -0.85 -12.95 1.35
N VAL A 39 -0.91 -11.99 2.28
CA VAL A 39 0.11 -11.82 3.32
C VAL A 39 -0.35 -12.36 4.67
N GLY A 40 -1.66 -12.59 4.86
CA GLY A 40 -2.22 -13.09 6.12
C GLY A 40 -2.22 -12.06 7.25
N CYS A 41 -1.84 -10.81 6.97
CA CYS A 41 -1.81 -9.74 7.95
C CYS A 41 -3.17 -9.01 8.04
N PRO A 42 -3.49 -8.44 9.22
CA PRO A 42 -4.60 -7.52 9.33
C PRO A 42 -4.28 -6.23 8.56
N VAL A 43 -5.26 -5.74 7.82
CA VAL A 43 -5.15 -4.49 7.05
C VAL A 43 -6.14 -3.46 7.60
N PHE A 44 -5.64 -2.26 7.87
CA PHE A 44 -6.43 -1.15 8.39
C PHE A 44 -6.57 -0.07 7.33
N ALA A 45 -7.82 0.37 7.12
CA ALA A 45 -8.16 1.42 6.18
C ALA A 45 -8.25 2.77 6.90
N HIS A 46 -7.53 3.75 6.38
CA HIS A 46 -7.46 5.10 6.91
C HIS A 46 -7.92 6.08 5.85
N PHE A 47 -8.97 6.84 6.17
CA PHE A 47 -9.45 7.89 5.30
C PHE A 47 -8.74 9.19 5.64
N ASN A 48 -8.14 9.81 4.64
CA ASN A 48 -7.67 11.17 4.72
C ASN A 48 -8.90 12.10 4.61
N LEU A 49 -9.49 12.41 5.76
CA LEU A 49 -10.62 13.31 5.86
C LEU A 49 -10.04 14.72 6.01
N PHE A 50 -10.28 15.60 5.03
CA PHE A 50 -9.70 16.96 4.93
C PHE A 50 -9.98 17.94 6.11
N ASP A 51 -10.36 17.47 7.30
CA ASP A 51 -11.07 18.27 8.31
C ASP A 51 -10.20 18.80 9.49
N ALA A 52 -8.90 18.51 9.59
CA ALA A 52 -8.02 19.20 10.56
C ALA A 52 -6.50 19.05 10.27
N GLU A 53 -5.70 20.08 10.61
CA GLU A 53 -4.22 20.00 10.67
C GLU A 53 -3.73 18.88 11.61
N ALA A 54 -4.48 18.58 12.68
CA ALA A 54 -4.18 17.45 13.56
C ALA A 54 -4.31 16.07 12.87
N ASP A 55 -5.07 15.99 11.77
CA ASP A 55 -5.22 14.77 10.96
C ASP A 55 -4.04 14.62 9.98
N SER A 56 -3.49 15.73 9.46
CA SER A 56 -2.33 15.75 8.55
C SER A 56 -1.10 15.08 9.16
N ASP A 57 -0.67 15.51 10.36
CA ASP A 57 0.48 14.91 11.02
C ASP A 57 0.24 13.44 11.38
N THR A 58 -1.01 13.08 11.69
CA THR A 58 -1.39 11.69 11.96
C THR A 58 -1.25 10.81 10.71
N VAL A 59 -1.64 11.32 9.53
CA VAL A 59 -1.42 10.63 8.24
C VAL A 59 0.07 10.42 7.98
N TRP A 60 0.90 11.45 8.22
CA TRP A 60 2.35 11.31 8.09
C TRP A 60 2.90 10.24 9.03
N GLN A 61 2.64 10.36 10.33
CA GLN A 61 3.18 9.43 11.33
C GLN A 61 2.73 8.00 11.07
N SER A 62 1.47 7.77 10.69
CA SER A 62 0.95 6.42 10.42
C SER A 62 1.73 5.73 9.30
N LEU A 63 1.95 6.40 8.18
CA LEU A 63 2.68 5.84 7.03
C LEU A 63 4.20 5.84 7.24
N TYR A 64 4.72 6.78 8.03
CA TYR A 64 6.14 6.83 8.41
C TYR A 64 6.51 5.65 9.32
N GLU A 65 5.77 5.47 10.42
CA GLU A 65 5.97 4.36 11.35
C GLU A 65 5.76 3.00 10.67
N ALA A 66 4.76 2.89 9.79
CA ALA A 66 4.54 1.69 8.99
C ALA A 66 5.76 1.32 8.13
N ASP A 67 6.37 2.29 7.43
CA ASP A 67 7.58 2.04 6.63
C ASP A 67 8.77 1.63 7.52
N GLN A 68 8.94 2.27 8.69
CA GLN A 68 10.00 1.90 9.64
C GLN A 68 9.85 0.49 10.22
N LEU A 69 8.63 -0.06 10.20
CA LEU A 69 8.30 -1.42 10.65
C LEU A 69 8.24 -2.42 9.49
N ASP A 70 8.64 -2.04 8.27
CA ASP A 70 8.54 -2.85 7.05
C ASP A 70 7.09 -3.31 6.75
N TYR A 71 6.09 -2.53 7.18
CA TYR A 71 4.69 -2.79 6.87
C TYR A 71 4.37 -2.44 5.42
N ILE A 72 3.38 -3.14 4.85
CA ILE A 72 2.99 -2.95 3.45
C ILE A 72 1.86 -1.94 3.40
N SER A 73 2.06 -0.85 2.65
CA SER A 73 1.08 0.24 2.55
C SER A 73 0.66 0.53 1.11
N THR A 74 -0.60 0.89 0.93
CA THR A 74 -1.17 1.33 -0.34
C THR A 74 -1.92 2.65 -0.17
N ALA A 75 -2.08 3.40 -1.25
CA ALA A 75 -2.83 4.65 -1.27
C ALA A 75 -3.71 4.70 -2.53
N SER A 76 -4.97 5.11 -2.34
CA SER A 76 -5.97 5.26 -3.39
C SER A 76 -6.22 6.73 -3.66
N SER A 77 -6.04 7.14 -4.90
CA SER A 77 -6.24 8.52 -5.34
C SER A 77 -7.71 8.91 -5.35
N PHE A 78 -8.02 10.19 -5.12
CA PHE A 78 -9.37 10.73 -5.31
C PHE A 78 -9.94 10.51 -6.72
N GLY A 79 -11.25 10.64 -6.85
CA GLY A 79 -11.98 10.68 -8.12
C GLY A 79 -12.85 9.44 -8.36
N SER A 80 -13.49 9.38 -9.52
CA SER A 80 -14.51 8.36 -9.82
C SER A 80 -14.16 7.41 -10.97
N SER A 81 -13.09 7.70 -11.74
CA SER A 81 -12.68 6.89 -12.89
C SER A 81 -11.17 6.87 -13.10
N ASP A 82 -10.63 5.67 -13.28
CA ASP A 82 -9.24 5.43 -13.67
C ASP A 82 -8.91 5.86 -15.12
N GLN A 83 -9.92 6.24 -15.90
CA GLN A 83 -9.72 6.81 -17.23
C GLN A 83 -9.32 8.29 -17.18
N GLU A 84 -9.49 8.93 -16.03
CA GLU A 84 -9.13 10.32 -15.79
C GLU A 84 -7.80 10.45 -15.04
N VAL A 85 -7.16 11.60 -15.19
CA VAL A 85 -5.96 11.99 -14.45
C VAL A 85 -6.18 13.37 -13.83
N ASN A 86 -5.55 13.62 -12.70
CA ASN A 86 -5.51 14.96 -12.11
C ASN A 86 -4.55 15.90 -12.85
N GLU A 87 -4.44 17.15 -12.39
CA GLU A 87 -3.61 18.19 -13.01
C GLU A 87 -2.10 17.85 -13.07
N TYR A 88 -1.64 16.88 -12.28
CA TYR A 88 -0.24 16.43 -12.23
C TYR A 88 -0.02 15.07 -12.90
N GLY A 89 -1.02 14.52 -13.60
CA GLY A 89 -0.89 13.26 -14.32
C GLY A 89 -1.05 11.98 -13.47
N VAL A 90 -1.47 12.11 -12.21
CA VAL A 90 -1.83 10.96 -11.36
C VAL A 90 -3.24 10.49 -11.75
N ARG A 91 -3.39 9.20 -12.04
CA ARG A 91 -4.68 8.56 -12.33
C ARG A 91 -5.61 8.68 -11.13
N ASN A 92 -6.86 9.04 -11.40
CA ASN A 92 -7.93 9.11 -10.40
C ASN A 92 -8.48 7.71 -10.11
N ASN A 93 -9.15 7.51 -8.97
CA ASN A 93 -9.74 6.22 -8.57
C ASN A 93 -8.82 5.01 -8.83
N HIS A 94 -7.53 5.18 -8.54
CA HIS A 94 -6.48 4.19 -8.81
C HIS A 94 -5.65 3.95 -7.56
N VAL A 95 -5.18 2.71 -7.40
CA VAL A 95 -4.39 2.29 -6.24
C VAL A 95 -2.91 2.32 -6.59
N TYR A 96 -2.13 2.90 -5.70
CA TYR A 96 -0.67 2.98 -5.75
C TYR A 96 -0.08 2.26 -4.54
N GLN A 97 1.08 1.67 -4.71
CA GLN A 97 1.87 1.20 -3.57
C GLN A 97 2.62 2.39 -2.95
N VAL A 98 2.57 2.53 -1.63
CA VAL A 98 3.50 3.40 -0.90
C VAL A 98 4.74 2.55 -0.65
N ILE A 99 5.84 2.83 -1.35
CA ILE A 99 7.07 2.04 -1.28
C ILE A 99 7.91 2.44 -0.07
N SER A 100 7.98 3.75 0.21
CA SER A 100 8.74 4.29 1.33
C SER A 100 8.26 5.68 1.71
N THR A 101 8.42 6.03 2.98
CA THR A 101 8.17 7.35 3.54
C THR A 101 9.42 7.83 4.25
N PHE A 102 9.92 9.01 3.86
CA PHE A 102 11.23 9.48 4.31
C PHE A 102 11.28 11.00 4.39
N GLU A 103 12.22 11.52 5.18
CA GLU A 103 12.47 12.95 5.29
C GLU A 103 13.68 13.35 4.44
N LEU A 104 13.56 14.44 3.67
CA LEU A 104 14.72 15.12 3.11
C LEU A 104 15.24 16.12 4.13
N LEU A 105 16.52 16.01 4.46
CA LEU A 105 17.21 16.85 5.42
C LEU A 105 17.95 17.97 4.68
N SER A 106 17.85 19.17 5.23
CA SER A 106 18.69 20.31 4.86
C SER A 106 20.19 20.02 5.08
N SER A 107 21.05 20.88 4.53
CA SER A 107 22.51 20.78 4.74
C SER A 107 22.98 20.83 6.21
N SER A 108 22.14 21.33 7.12
CA SER A 108 22.40 21.33 8.57
C SER A 108 21.88 20.09 9.29
N GLY A 109 21.29 19.13 8.57
CA GLY A 109 20.73 17.89 9.10
C GLY A 109 19.34 18.03 9.71
N VAL A 110 18.64 19.13 9.44
CA VAL A 110 17.27 19.35 9.92
C VAL A 110 16.26 18.87 8.87
N PRO A 111 15.24 18.08 9.25
CA PRO A 111 14.15 17.70 8.34
C PRO A 111 13.47 18.91 7.71
N GLU A 112 13.39 18.92 6.38
CA GLU A 112 12.83 20.01 5.59
C GLU A 112 11.58 19.57 4.83
N HIS A 113 11.59 18.34 4.27
CA HIS A 113 10.46 17.82 3.50
C HIS A 113 10.07 16.41 3.95
N LYS A 114 8.77 16.18 4.10
CA LYS A 114 8.16 14.87 4.35
C LYS A 114 7.73 14.25 3.01
N MET A 115 8.38 13.16 2.62
CA MET A 115 8.28 12.59 1.27
C MET A 115 7.61 11.22 1.26
N TYR A 116 6.85 10.97 0.21
CA TYR A 116 6.23 9.69 -0.11
C TYR A 116 6.76 9.19 -1.45
N MET A 117 7.37 8.01 -1.46
CA MET A 117 7.70 7.29 -2.68
C MET A 117 6.55 6.35 -3.03
N LEU A 118 5.96 6.55 -4.21
CA LEU A 118 4.78 5.82 -4.68
C LEU A 118 5.11 5.05 -5.96
N ARG A 119 4.44 3.92 -6.17
CA ARG A 119 4.50 3.16 -7.43
C ARG A 119 3.14 2.99 -8.07
N ASN A 120 3.04 3.38 -9.33
CA ASN A 120 1.93 3.01 -10.19
C ASN A 120 2.05 1.54 -10.63
N PRO A 121 1.04 0.68 -10.37
CA PRO A 121 1.06 -0.72 -10.81
C PRO A 121 1.12 -0.91 -12.34
N TRP A 122 0.77 0.11 -13.13
CA TRP A 122 0.83 0.07 -14.60
C TRP A 122 2.23 0.36 -15.19
N SER A 123 3.27 0.23 -14.37
CA SER A 123 4.68 0.21 -14.81
C SER A 123 5.11 1.43 -15.63
N SER A 124 4.45 2.57 -15.40
CA SER A 124 4.94 3.90 -15.77
C SER A 124 4.13 4.95 -15.03
N THR A 125 4.69 6.14 -14.84
CA THR A 125 4.00 7.29 -14.26
C THR A 125 4.21 8.51 -15.14
N ALA A 126 3.14 9.28 -15.33
CA ALA A 126 3.14 10.55 -16.03
C ALA A 126 3.20 11.73 -15.05
N TYR A 127 3.60 11.47 -13.79
CA TYR A 127 3.65 12.48 -12.75
C TYR A 127 4.51 13.69 -13.15
N SER A 128 3.92 14.87 -13.14
CA SER A 128 4.53 16.12 -13.63
C SER A 128 4.41 17.27 -12.62
N GLY A 129 4.16 16.99 -11.35
CA GLY A 129 4.06 17.99 -10.28
C GLY A 129 5.40 18.35 -9.63
N PRO A 130 5.37 19.06 -8.48
CA PRO A 130 6.55 19.29 -7.65
C PRO A 130 7.28 17.98 -7.32
N TRP A 131 8.60 17.97 -7.30
CA TRP A 131 9.42 16.76 -7.13
C TRP A 131 9.26 15.72 -8.25
N SER A 132 8.71 16.10 -9.40
CA SER A 132 8.75 15.27 -10.61
C SER A 132 10.18 15.09 -11.14
N LYS A 133 10.35 14.14 -12.06
CA LYS A 133 11.68 13.73 -12.57
C LYS A 133 12.52 14.87 -13.16
N ASP A 134 11.87 15.92 -13.67
CA ASP A 134 12.51 17.08 -14.30
C ASP A 134 12.49 18.34 -13.40
N ASP A 135 12.03 18.21 -12.15
CA ASP A 135 11.95 19.33 -11.21
C ASP A 135 13.34 19.74 -10.73
N ALA A 136 13.63 21.05 -10.80
CA ALA A 136 14.88 21.64 -10.37
C ALA A 136 15.09 21.61 -8.84
N GLN A 137 14.05 21.29 -8.06
CA GLN A 137 14.16 21.05 -6.62
C GLN A 137 15.06 19.84 -6.28
N TRP A 138 15.19 18.87 -7.20
CA TRP A 138 16.12 17.77 -7.05
C TRP A 138 17.58 18.23 -7.15
N THR A 139 18.16 18.57 -6.01
CA THR A 139 19.61 18.73 -5.85
C THR A 139 20.29 17.38 -5.70
N GLN A 140 21.61 17.32 -5.94
CA GLN A 140 22.35 16.07 -5.71
C GLN A 140 22.28 15.64 -4.24
N ASP A 141 22.34 16.59 -3.30
CA ASP A 141 22.23 16.33 -1.87
C ASP A 141 20.89 15.69 -1.48
N TYR A 142 19.79 16.08 -2.13
CA TYR A 142 18.48 15.46 -1.91
C TYR A 142 18.35 14.10 -2.61
N ILE A 143 18.91 13.95 -3.81
CA ILE A 143 18.90 12.66 -4.52
C ILE A 143 19.66 11.60 -3.72
N ASP A 144 20.79 11.95 -3.11
CA ASP A 144 21.60 11.02 -2.31
C ASP A 144 20.89 10.55 -1.03
N GLN A 145 19.84 11.26 -0.60
CA GLN A 145 19.00 10.90 0.54
C GLN A 145 17.79 10.03 0.17
N VAL A 146 17.48 9.89 -1.14
CA VAL A 146 16.36 9.05 -1.58
C VAL A 146 16.66 7.59 -1.26
N PRO A 147 15.77 6.87 -0.55
CA PRO A 147 16.03 5.51 -0.11
C PRO A 147 16.01 4.51 -1.27
N LEU A 148 16.39 3.26 -0.97
CA LEU A 148 16.33 2.11 -1.88
C LEU A 148 17.17 2.24 -3.16
N GLY A 149 18.09 3.21 -3.22
CA GLY A 149 18.94 3.44 -4.39
C GLY A 149 18.15 3.95 -5.62
N VAL A 150 16.99 4.56 -5.39
CA VAL A 150 16.14 5.10 -6.45
C VAL A 150 16.64 6.47 -6.87
N ASP A 151 16.92 6.66 -8.16
CA ASP A 151 17.13 8.00 -8.73
C ASP A 151 15.77 8.55 -9.23
N PRO A 152 15.21 9.58 -8.58
CA PRO A 152 13.88 10.10 -8.91
C PRO A 152 13.77 10.68 -10.33
N ARG A 153 14.91 10.97 -10.98
CA ARG A 153 14.96 11.55 -12.33
C ARG A 153 14.71 10.54 -13.44
N VAL A 154 14.81 9.24 -13.13
CA VAL A 154 14.68 8.15 -14.12
C VAL A 154 13.73 7.03 -13.67
N ALA A 155 13.26 7.05 -12.42
CA ALA A 155 12.41 5.99 -11.87
C ALA A 155 10.97 5.96 -12.45
N ASN A 156 10.59 6.97 -13.23
CA ASN A 156 9.26 7.09 -13.82
C ASN A 156 8.91 5.94 -14.77
N GLU A 157 9.91 5.34 -15.44
CA GLU A 157 9.74 4.17 -16.30
C GLU A 157 9.38 2.90 -15.51
N GLN A 158 9.62 2.88 -14.21
CA GLN A 158 9.24 1.78 -13.31
C GLN A 158 7.89 2.05 -12.63
N GLY A 159 7.25 3.17 -12.98
CA GLY A 159 6.04 3.67 -12.34
C GLY A 159 6.28 4.39 -11.01
N ILE A 160 7.55 4.63 -10.64
CA ILE A 160 7.90 5.24 -9.35
C ILE A 160 7.91 6.76 -9.49
N PHE A 161 7.27 7.45 -8.55
CA PHE A 161 7.32 8.90 -8.40
C PHE A 161 7.33 9.26 -6.93
N ILE A 162 7.79 10.48 -6.62
CA ILE A 162 7.94 10.97 -5.26
C ILE A 162 7.15 12.26 -5.13
N ILE A 163 6.40 12.39 -4.04
CA ILE A 163 5.62 13.58 -3.72
C ILE A 163 5.82 14.00 -2.27
N GLU A 164 5.62 15.28 -2.01
CA GLU A 164 5.64 15.84 -0.67
C GLU A 164 4.27 15.71 0.02
N HIS A 165 4.27 15.73 1.35
CA HIS A 165 3.11 15.49 2.21
C HIS A 165 1.85 16.30 1.85
N ASP A 166 1.98 17.61 1.64
CA ASP A 166 0.84 18.46 1.29
C ASP A 166 0.18 18.05 -0.04
N LEU A 167 0.96 17.47 -0.96
CA LEU A 167 0.43 16.99 -2.22
C LEU A 167 -0.15 15.59 -2.08
N PHE A 168 0.44 14.72 -1.25
CA PHE A 168 -0.14 13.43 -0.90
C PHE A 168 -1.56 13.61 -0.35
N LEU A 169 -1.75 14.52 0.60
CA LEU A 169 -3.06 14.79 1.19
C LEU A 169 -4.10 15.32 0.19
N ARG A 170 -3.67 16.01 -0.87
CA ARG A 170 -4.57 16.51 -1.92
C ARG A 170 -4.90 15.45 -2.98
N MET A 171 -4.04 14.45 -3.14
CA MET A 171 -4.16 13.45 -4.20
C MET A 171 -4.80 12.15 -3.74
N PHE A 172 -4.63 11.77 -2.47
CA PHE A 172 -5.01 10.46 -1.95
C PHE A 172 -6.08 10.56 -0.86
N GLU A 173 -7.14 9.77 -1.04
CA GLU A 173 -8.32 9.73 -0.16
C GLU A 173 -8.22 8.66 0.92
N LEU A 174 -7.68 7.52 0.55
CA LEU A 174 -7.64 6.32 1.38
C LEU A 174 -6.24 5.77 1.32
N PHE A 175 -5.68 5.42 2.47
CA PHE A 175 -4.51 4.56 2.54
C PHE A 175 -4.82 3.35 3.39
N GLU A 176 -4.24 2.22 3.02
CA GLU A 176 -4.44 0.96 3.72
C GLU A 176 -3.07 0.43 4.16
N ILE A 177 -2.95 0.09 5.45
CA ILE A 177 -1.70 -0.40 6.05
C ILE A 177 -1.91 -1.84 6.48
N GLY A 178 -1.20 -2.76 5.84
CA GLY A 178 -1.08 -4.15 6.26
C GLY A 178 -0.01 -4.27 7.33
N HIS A 179 -0.41 -4.59 8.55
CA HIS A 179 0.51 -4.75 9.68
C HIS A 179 1.27 -6.07 9.52
N TYR A 180 2.33 -6.04 8.73
CA TYR A 180 3.16 -7.19 8.42
C TYR A 180 4.18 -7.42 9.55
N ARG A 181 3.86 -8.34 10.46
CA ARG A 181 4.54 -8.46 11.77
C ARG A 181 5.48 -9.67 11.87
N ASP A 182 5.95 -10.18 10.73
CA ASP A 182 6.86 -11.33 10.69
C ASP A 182 8.17 -11.05 11.47
N GLY A 183 8.68 -9.81 11.41
CA GLY A 183 9.87 -9.38 12.14
C GLY A 183 9.69 -9.25 13.66
N GLU A 184 8.44 -9.20 14.15
CA GLU A 184 8.11 -9.02 15.56
C GLU A 184 7.89 -10.34 16.32
N GLY A 185 8.05 -11.48 15.64
CA GLY A 185 7.86 -12.81 16.24
C GLY A 185 6.40 -13.23 16.38
N TYR A 186 5.50 -12.65 15.58
CA TYR A 186 4.11 -13.10 15.46
C TYR A 186 4.06 -14.48 14.80
N THR A 187 3.08 -15.29 15.21
CA THR A 187 2.80 -16.61 14.63
C THR A 187 1.39 -16.62 14.08
N ASP A 188 1.20 -17.29 12.94
CA ASP A 188 -0.08 -17.50 12.30
C ASP A 188 -0.50 -18.97 12.40
N ASP A 189 -1.80 -19.20 12.59
CA ASP A 189 -2.44 -20.51 12.50
C ASP A 189 -3.64 -20.38 11.55
N TRP A 190 -3.80 -21.33 10.61
CA TRP A 190 -4.94 -21.36 9.71
C TRP A 190 -5.71 -22.66 9.82
N TYR A 191 -7.03 -22.55 9.70
CA TYR A 191 -7.96 -23.67 9.70
C TYR A 191 -8.79 -23.62 8.43
N ASP A 192 -8.84 -24.72 7.70
CA ASP A 192 -9.65 -24.87 6.49
C ASP A 192 -10.62 -26.04 6.63
N LYS A 193 -11.87 -25.82 6.23
CA LYS A 193 -12.92 -26.82 6.19
C LYS A 193 -13.69 -26.67 4.88
N GLU A 194 -13.44 -27.60 3.97
CA GLU A 194 -14.27 -27.73 2.77
C GLU A 194 -15.59 -28.47 3.08
N MET A 195 -16.62 -28.23 2.28
CA MET A 195 -17.92 -28.92 2.37
C MET A 195 -18.64 -28.75 3.73
N ASP A 196 -18.59 -27.55 4.32
CA ASP A 196 -19.30 -27.26 5.56
C ASP A 196 -20.81 -27.05 5.31
N TYR A 197 -21.61 -28.08 5.59
CA TYR A 197 -23.06 -28.09 5.31
C TYR A 197 -23.91 -27.44 6.43
N GLY A 198 -23.35 -26.48 7.15
CA GLY A 198 -24.03 -25.74 8.22
C GLY A 198 -23.93 -26.38 9.61
N GLU A 199 -22.87 -27.14 9.87
CA GLU A 199 -22.58 -27.64 11.22
C GLU A 199 -21.93 -26.55 12.08
N VAL A 200 -22.19 -26.58 13.39
CA VAL A 200 -21.46 -25.72 14.33
C VAL A 200 -20.08 -26.33 14.57
N ASN A 201 -19.02 -25.55 14.38
CA ASN A 201 -17.64 -25.96 14.61
C ASN A 201 -17.01 -25.06 15.68
N ASP A 202 -16.30 -25.66 16.63
CA ASP A 202 -15.51 -24.95 17.64
C ASP A 202 -14.03 -24.93 17.22
N PHE A 203 -13.42 -23.74 17.23
CA PHE A 203 -11.99 -23.55 17.00
C PHE A 203 -11.34 -23.05 18.29
N HIS A 204 -10.20 -23.63 18.66
CA HIS A 204 -9.47 -23.29 19.87
C HIS A 204 -8.12 -22.67 19.51
N VAL A 205 -7.89 -21.44 19.98
CA VAL A 205 -6.61 -20.75 19.85
C VAL A 205 -5.99 -20.62 21.24
N ALA A 206 -4.78 -21.13 21.42
CA ALA A 206 -4.05 -21.03 22.67
C ALA A 206 -3.11 -19.82 22.63
N ILE A 207 -3.41 -18.80 23.43
CA ILE A 207 -2.54 -17.62 23.56
C ILE A 207 -1.44 -17.95 24.58
N PRO A 208 -0.15 -17.89 24.23
CA PRO A 208 0.93 -18.17 25.18
C PRO A 208 0.84 -17.26 26.41
N ALA A 209 1.07 -17.83 27.60
CA ALA A 209 1.07 -17.06 28.83
C ALA A 209 2.21 -16.04 28.82
N GLY A 210 1.90 -14.77 29.09
CA GLY A 210 2.87 -13.67 29.08
C GLY A 210 2.94 -12.89 27.76
N SER A 211 2.17 -13.28 26.74
CA SER A 211 1.99 -12.47 25.53
C SER A 211 1.16 -11.22 25.84
N SER A 212 1.66 -10.05 25.46
CA SER A 212 0.93 -8.77 25.48
C SER A 212 0.76 -8.25 24.06
N GLY A 213 -0.42 -7.75 23.71
CA GLY A 213 -0.70 -7.17 22.39
C GLY A 213 -2.10 -7.50 21.90
N ASP A 214 -2.36 -7.14 20.66
CA ASP A 214 -3.64 -7.39 20.00
C ASP A 214 -3.67 -8.78 19.32
N LEU A 215 -4.85 -9.38 19.32
CA LEU A 215 -5.16 -10.62 18.61
C LEU A 215 -6.11 -10.30 17.46
N TYR A 216 -5.75 -10.77 16.28
CA TYR A 216 -6.56 -10.61 15.08
C TYR A 216 -7.00 -11.98 14.60
N PHE A 217 -8.27 -12.09 14.25
CA PHE A 217 -8.82 -13.26 13.58
C PHE A 217 -9.51 -12.81 12.32
N GLN A 218 -9.31 -13.57 11.24
CA GLN A 218 -9.98 -13.35 9.98
C GLN A 218 -10.74 -14.62 9.63
N VAL A 219 -12.00 -14.46 9.22
CA VAL A 219 -12.84 -15.57 8.78
C VAL A 219 -13.24 -15.29 7.35
N HIS A 220 -12.74 -16.12 6.44
CA HIS A 220 -13.15 -16.12 5.05
C HIS A 220 -14.13 -17.27 4.83
N SER A 221 -15.27 -16.99 4.21
CA SER A 221 -16.20 -18.03 3.78
C SER A 221 -16.50 -17.88 2.29
N TYR A 222 -16.56 -19.02 1.61
CA TYR A 222 -16.87 -19.08 0.18
C TYR A 222 -17.99 -20.10 -0.03
N HIS A 223 -18.99 -19.71 -0.82
CA HIS A 223 -20.11 -20.57 -1.16
C HIS A 223 -20.05 -20.93 -2.64
N TYR A 224 -19.94 -22.21 -2.97
CA TYR A 224 -20.12 -22.70 -4.34
C TYR A 224 -21.62 -22.81 -4.62
N GLN A 225 -22.16 -21.98 -5.53
CA GLN A 225 -23.50 -22.16 -6.09
C GLN A 225 -23.46 -23.08 -7.31
#